data_AF-A0A1W1HEL2-F1
#
_entry.id   AF-A0A1W1HEL2-F1
#
_cell.length_a   1.000
_cell.length_b   1.000
_cell.length_c   1.000
_cell.angle_alpha   90.00
_cell.angle_beta   90.00
_cell.angle_gamma   90.00
#
_symmetry.space_group_name_H-M   'P 1'
#
loop_
_entity.id
_entity.type
_entity.pdbx_description
1 polymer ?
#
loop_
_entity_poly.entity_id
_entity_poly.type
_entity_poly.pdbx_seq_one_letter_code
_entity_poly.pdbx_strand_id
1 'polypeptide(L)'
;MMTYQESLKKQGVICKEQLQQRLQEIFEKVEHQSSAITEIYKMFFPDWERIKQIEGYPVVGQEMWKYICNLFIAFDQQHHPDCFSGGIWLNNGFSSSDKLAPWEISFDECKIIYS
;
A
#
# COMPACT_ATOMS: atom_id res chain seq x y z
N MET A 1 2.12 13.68 15.79
CA MET A 1 1.96 12.44 15.02
C MET A 1 2.81 12.57 13.78
N MET A 2 3.62 11.57 13.43
CA MET A 2 4.49 11.64 12.26
C MET A 2 3.64 11.48 11.00
N THR A 3 3.86 12.33 10.00
CA THR A 3 3.19 12.22 8.71
C THR A 3 3.72 11.01 7.92
N TYR A 4 2.94 10.51 6.95
CA TYR A 4 3.41 9.44 6.07
C TYR A 4 4.64 9.90 5.26
N GLN A 5 4.72 11.18 4.85
CA GLN A 5 5.89 11.69 4.12
C GLN A 5 7.16 11.66 5.00
N GLU A 6 7.05 12.02 6.27
CA GLU A 6 8.17 11.94 7.22
C GLU A 6 8.58 10.48 7.47
N SER A 7 7.61 9.57 7.58
CA SER A 7 7.87 8.13 7.70
C SER A 7 8.63 7.60 6.49
N LEU A 8 8.15 7.88 5.28
CA LEU A 8 8.80 7.47 4.04
C LEU A 8 10.22 8.03 3.93
N LYS A 9 10.41 9.31 4.24
CA LYS A 9 11.75 9.92 4.27
C LYS A 9 12.70 9.23 5.24
N LYS A 10 12.23 8.85 6.43
CA LYS A 10 13.03 8.07 7.41
C LYS A 10 13.34 6.65 6.94
N GLN A 11 12.47 6.07 6.11
CA GLN A 11 12.70 4.81 5.43
C GLN A 11 13.60 4.96 4.19
N GLY A 12 14.12 6.15 3.90
CA GLY A 12 14.98 6.43 2.73
C GLY A 12 14.22 6.66 1.43
N VAL A 13 12.88 6.79 1.47
CA VAL A 13 12.02 7.06 0.32
C VAL A 13 11.76 8.55 0.20
N ILE A 14 12.46 9.19 -0.73
CA ILE A 14 12.37 10.63 -1.00
C ILE A 14 11.86 10.95 -2.41
N CYS A 15 11.82 9.96 -3.31
CA CYS A 15 11.28 10.10 -4.66
C CYS A 15 10.43 8.90 -5.09
N LYS A 16 9.77 9.03 -6.25
CA LYS A 16 8.87 8.02 -6.82
C LYS A 16 9.60 6.71 -7.10
N GLU A 17 10.81 6.78 -7.66
CA GLU A 17 11.58 5.61 -8.07
C GLU A 17 11.95 4.74 -6.85
N GLN A 18 12.31 5.39 -5.73
CA GLN A 18 12.57 4.69 -4.48
C GLN A 18 11.30 4.08 -3.89
N LEU A 19 10.15 4.77 -4.00
CA LEU A 19 8.88 4.20 -3.55
C LEU A 19 8.51 2.96 -4.38
N GLN A 20 8.69 3.04 -5.70
CA GLN A 20 8.49 1.90 -6.61
C GLN A 20 9.39 0.71 -6.26
N GLN A 21 10.67 0.97 -6.00
CA GLN A 21 11.62 -0.06 -5.58
C GLN A 21 11.18 -0.70 -4.25
N ARG A 22 10.80 0.11 -3.26
CA ARG A 22 10.34 -0.41 -1.95
C ARG A 22 9.07 -1.24 -2.08
N LEU A 23 8.13 -0.84 -2.92
CA LEU A 23 6.95 -1.62 -3.24
C LEU A 23 7.33 -2.97 -3.88
N GLN A 24 8.27 -3.00 -4.82
CA GLN A 24 8.76 -4.26 -5.43
C GLN A 24 9.43 -5.16 -4.40
N GLU A 25 10.32 -4.61 -3.56
CA GLU A 25 11.03 -5.36 -2.51
C GLU A 25 10.10 -6.06 -1.52
N ILE A 26 8.86 -5.59 -1.34
CA ILE A 26 7.85 -6.28 -0.52
C ILE A 26 7.50 -7.63 -1.17
N PHE A 27 7.21 -7.65 -2.48
CA PHE A 27 6.81 -8.86 -3.21
C PHE A 27 7.95 -9.87 -3.35
N GLU A 28 9.21 -9.43 -3.29
CA GLU A 28 10.37 -10.32 -3.28
C GLU A 28 10.56 -11.07 -1.95
N LYS A 29 9.99 -10.55 -0.86
CA LYS A 29 10.23 -11.03 0.52
C LYS A 29 9.05 -11.78 1.11
N VAL A 30 7.83 -11.48 0.67
CA VAL A 30 6.61 -12.06 1.21
C VAL A 30 6.24 -13.35 0.47
N GLU A 31 5.78 -14.35 1.23
CA GLU A 31 5.36 -15.64 0.65
C GLU A 31 3.89 -15.64 0.20
N HIS A 32 3.07 -14.72 0.70
CA HIS A 32 1.63 -14.70 0.45
C HIS A 32 1.09 -13.28 0.23
N GLN A 33 0.04 -13.17 -0.58
CA GLN A 33 -0.55 -11.90 -1.01
C GLN A 33 -1.10 -11.06 0.17
N SER A 34 -1.58 -11.70 1.25
CA SER A 34 -2.02 -11.01 2.47
C SER A 34 -0.89 -10.32 3.23
N SER A 35 0.30 -10.92 3.21
CA SER A 35 1.50 -10.34 3.81
C SER A 35 1.94 -9.12 3.01
N ALA A 36 1.88 -9.18 1.68
CA ALA A 36 2.18 -8.02 0.82
C ALA A 36 1.28 -6.81 1.15
N ILE A 37 -0.04 -7.03 1.31
CA ILE A 37 -0.95 -5.96 1.74
C ILE A 37 -0.53 -5.39 3.10
N THR A 38 -0.26 -6.26 4.08
CA THR A 38 0.10 -5.83 5.44
C THR A 38 1.36 -4.97 5.43
N GLU A 39 2.39 -5.37 4.68
CA GLU A 39 3.64 -4.61 4.55
C GLU A 39 3.46 -3.27 3.83
N ILE A 40 2.58 -3.21 2.82
CA ILE A 40 2.21 -1.94 2.18
C ILE A 40 1.55 -1.00 3.20
N TYR A 41 0.59 -1.49 3.99
CA TYR A 41 -0.03 -0.67 5.03
C TYR A 41 0.98 -0.20 6.08
N LYS A 42 1.85 -1.08 6.59
CA LYS A 42 2.94 -0.72 7.52
C LYS A 42 3.84 0.39 6.98
N MET A 43 4.16 0.35 5.69
CA MET A 43 5.01 1.36 5.05
C MET A 43 4.40 2.77 5.16
N PHE A 44 3.07 2.87 5.06
CA PHE A 44 2.34 4.14 5.01
C PHE A 44 1.75 4.59 6.36
N PHE A 45 1.58 3.68 7.32
CA PHE A 45 1.10 3.97 8.67
C PHE A 45 2.25 3.83 9.69
N PRO A 46 2.97 4.92 10.04
CA PRO A 46 4.18 4.85 10.88
C PRO A 46 3.97 4.28 12.29
N ASP A 47 2.77 4.43 12.85
CA ASP A 47 2.42 3.94 14.17
C ASP A 47 1.72 2.57 14.11
N TRP A 48 1.97 1.76 13.07
CA TRP A 48 1.25 0.50 12.79
C TRP A 48 1.05 -0.40 14.01
N GLU A 49 2.09 -0.62 14.81
CA GLU A 49 2.05 -1.49 16.01
C GLU A 49 1.12 -0.98 17.11
N ARG A 50 0.67 0.27 17.04
CA ARG A 50 -0.27 0.90 17.98
C ARG A 50 -1.68 0.97 17.42
N ILE A 51 -1.86 0.67 16.14
CA ILE A 51 -3.16 0.73 15.47
C ILE A 51 -3.96 -0.52 15.83
N LYS A 52 -5.08 -0.33 16.49
CA LYS A 52 -6.05 -1.39 16.76
C LYS A 52 -6.95 -1.64 15.55
N GLN A 53 -7.37 -0.58 14.86
CA GLN A 53 -8.29 -0.64 13.75
C GLN A 53 -8.14 0.59 12.85
N ILE A 54 -8.33 0.40 11.54
CA ILE A 54 -8.51 1.46 10.55
C ILE A 54 -9.94 1.33 10.03
N GLU A 55 -10.74 2.38 10.19
CA GLU A 55 -12.04 2.52 9.53
C GLU A 55 -11.84 3.29 8.22
N GLY A 56 -12.42 2.79 7.12
CA GLY A 56 -12.21 3.34 5.77
C GLY A 56 -10.93 2.85 5.11
N TYR A 57 -10.56 3.45 3.97
CA TYR A 57 -9.41 3.05 3.16
C TYR A 57 -8.59 4.27 2.78
N PRO A 58 -7.24 4.18 2.76
CA PRO A 58 -6.42 5.22 2.16
C PRO A 58 -6.79 5.40 0.69
N VAL A 59 -6.62 6.61 0.19
CA VAL A 59 -6.91 6.95 -1.20
C VAL A 59 -5.61 7.37 -1.88
N VAL A 60 -5.33 6.83 -3.06
CA VAL A 60 -4.13 7.18 -3.83
C VAL A 60 -4.44 7.64 -5.24
N GLY A 61 -3.49 8.36 -5.84
CA GLY A 61 -3.54 8.71 -7.25
C GLY A 61 -3.60 7.48 -8.16
N GLN A 62 -4.24 7.66 -9.32
CA GLN A 62 -4.51 6.58 -10.29
C GLN A 62 -3.26 5.81 -10.75
N GLU A 63 -2.12 6.49 -10.93
CA GLU A 63 -0.89 5.81 -11.38
C GLU A 63 -0.33 4.89 -10.30
N MET A 64 -0.25 5.36 -9.05
CA MET A 64 0.20 4.54 -7.94
C MET A 64 -0.73 3.35 -7.72
N TRP A 65 -2.04 3.56 -7.78
CA TRP A 65 -3.03 2.49 -7.63
C TRP A 65 -2.82 1.39 -8.66
N LYS A 66 -2.72 1.76 -9.95
CA LYS A 66 -2.50 0.83 -11.06
C LYS A 66 -1.16 0.12 -10.93
N TYR A 67 -0.12 0.84 -10.51
CA TYR A 67 1.20 0.27 -10.30
C TYR A 67 1.18 -0.83 -9.25
N ILE A 68 0.59 -0.58 -8.08
CA ILE A 68 0.48 -1.58 -7.00
C ILE A 68 -0.41 -2.75 -7.45
N CYS A 69 -1.55 -2.47 -8.11
CA CYS A 69 -2.42 -3.50 -8.65
C CYS A 69 -1.68 -4.45 -9.60
N ASN A 70 -0.82 -3.91 -10.48
CA ASN A 70 -0.03 -4.72 -11.41
C ASN A 70 1.01 -5.58 -10.69
N LEU A 71 1.59 -5.11 -9.58
CA LEU A 71 2.47 -5.94 -8.75
C LEU A 71 1.72 -7.14 -8.14
N PHE A 72 0.52 -6.91 -7.61
CA PHE A 72 -0.32 -8.02 -7.11
C PHE A 72 -0.72 -8.99 -8.23
N ILE A 73 -1.12 -8.48 -9.40
CA ILE A 73 -1.46 -9.34 -10.55
C ILE A 73 -0.29 -10.25 -10.92
N ALA A 74 0.92 -9.68 -11.07
CA ALA A 74 2.11 -10.44 -11.41
C ALA A 74 2.46 -11.46 -10.32
N PHE A 75 2.38 -11.07 -9.05
CA PHE A 75 2.64 -11.94 -7.92
C PHE A 75 1.66 -13.11 -7.86
N ASP A 76 0.36 -12.85 -8.00
CA ASP A 76 -0.69 -13.87 -7.94
C ASP A 76 -0.64 -14.83 -9.13
N GLN A 77 -0.32 -14.36 -10.33
CA GLN A 77 -0.14 -15.24 -11.49
C GLN A 77 0.97 -16.29 -11.27
N GLN A 78 1.99 -15.94 -10.50
CA GLN A 78 3.10 -16.84 -10.20
C GLN A 78 2.84 -17.72 -8.96
N HIS A 79 2.20 -17.18 -7.91
CA HIS A 79 2.13 -17.83 -6.59
C HIS A 79 0.72 -18.30 -6.21
N HIS A 80 -0.34 -17.71 -6.79
CA HIS A 80 -1.74 -17.98 -6.48
C HIS A 80 -2.58 -18.17 -7.76
N PRO A 81 -2.22 -19.13 -8.65
CA PRO A 81 -2.86 -19.28 -9.96
C PRO A 81 -4.35 -19.62 -9.89
N ASP A 82 -4.81 -20.18 -8.76
CA ASP A 82 -6.21 -20.54 -8.53
C ASP A 82 -7.06 -19.38 -8.00
N CYS A 83 -6.46 -18.20 -7.81
CA CYS A 83 -7.13 -16.99 -7.34
C CYS A 83 -7.32 -15.98 -8.47
N PHE A 84 -8.30 -15.08 -8.31
CA PHE A 84 -8.43 -13.92 -9.19
C PHE A 84 -7.23 -13.00 -8.99
N SER A 85 -6.34 -12.90 -9.98
CA SER A 85 -5.09 -12.14 -9.87
C SER A 85 -5.35 -10.67 -9.56
N GLY A 86 -4.68 -10.15 -8.53
CA GLY A 86 -4.92 -8.79 -8.02
C GLY A 86 -6.14 -8.67 -7.11
N GLY A 87 -6.89 -9.76 -6.89
CA GLY A 87 -8.15 -9.75 -6.15
C GLY A 87 -7.99 -9.24 -4.72
N ILE A 88 -6.86 -9.51 -4.06
CA ILE A 88 -6.66 -9.00 -2.71
C ILE A 88 -6.53 -7.47 -2.67
N TRP A 89 -5.85 -6.87 -3.65
CA TRP A 89 -5.70 -5.42 -3.77
C TRP A 89 -7.03 -4.75 -4.07
N LEU A 90 -7.84 -5.33 -4.95
CA LEU A 90 -9.17 -4.81 -5.27
C LEU A 90 -10.11 -4.80 -4.06
N ASN A 91 -9.96 -5.77 -3.15
CA ASN A 91 -10.85 -5.93 -2.01
C ASN A 91 -10.36 -5.24 -0.73
N ASN A 92 -9.04 -5.19 -0.50
CA ASN A 92 -8.45 -4.74 0.77
C ASN A 92 -7.33 -3.71 0.60
N GLY A 93 -6.99 -3.35 -0.63
CA GLY A 93 -6.00 -2.34 -0.94
C GLY A 93 -6.51 -0.92 -0.70
N PHE A 94 -5.80 0.03 -1.28
CA PHE A 94 -6.21 1.43 -1.22
C PHE A 94 -7.28 1.74 -2.28
N SER A 95 -8.08 2.75 -2.02
CA SER A 95 -8.97 3.36 -3.00
C SER A 95 -8.17 4.19 -4.01
N SER A 96 -8.77 4.48 -5.16
CA SER A 96 -8.17 5.34 -6.19
C SER A 96 -8.98 6.61 -6.37
N SER A 97 -8.30 7.73 -6.66
CA SER A 97 -8.95 9.02 -6.94
C SER A 97 -8.29 9.71 -8.13
N ASP A 98 -9.13 10.33 -8.97
CA ASP A 98 -8.72 11.20 -10.08
C ASP A 98 -8.45 12.65 -9.64
N LYS A 99 -8.77 12.98 -8.38
CA LYS A 99 -8.53 14.31 -7.78
C LYS A 99 -7.15 14.46 -7.15
N LEU A 100 -6.46 13.34 -6.89
CA LEU A 100 -5.12 13.32 -6.34
C LEU A 100 -4.07 13.34 -7.46
N ALA A 101 -2.91 13.92 -7.19
CA ALA A 101 -1.78 13.80 -8.10
C ALA A 101 -1.40 12.31 -8.28
N PRO A 102 -0.76 11.91 -9.40
CA PRO A 102 -0.67 10.50 -9.78
C PRO A 102 -0.03 9.56 -8.75
N TRP A 103 0.86 10.09 -7.90
CA TRP A 103 1.55 9.39 -6.82
C TRP A 103 1.28 10.00 -5.43
N GLU A 104 0.21 10.76 -5.29
CA GLU A 104 -0.23 11.32 -4.02
C GLU A 104 -1.09 10.32 -3.24
N ILE A 105 -1.10 10.49 -1.92
CA ILE A 105 -1.80 9.64 -0.96
C ILE A 105 -2.56 10.55 0.00
N SER A 106 -3.84 10.24 0.23
CA SER A 106 -4.66 10.85 1.27
C SER A 106 -5.15 9.79 2.25
N PHE A 107 -5.21 10.19 3.52
CA PHE A 107 -5.78 9.41 4.62
C PHE A 107 -7.04 10.08 5.17
N ASP A 108 -7.62 11.04 4.45
CA ASP A 108 -8.79 11.81 4.95
C ASP A 108 -10.02 10.92 5.13
N GLU A 109 -10.09 9.82 4.38
CA GLU A 109 -11.13 8.80 4.49
C GLU A 109 -10.79 7.72 5.52
N CYS A 110 -9.67 7.83 6.24
CA CYS A 110 -9.27 6.92 7.30
C CYS A 110 -9.54 7.49 8.68
N LYS A 111 -10.23 6.72 9.52
CA LYS A 111 -10.26 6.94 10.97
C LYS A 111 -9.44 5.86 11.67
N ILE A 112 -8.35 6.28 12.30
CA ILE A 112 -7.41 5.39 12.99
C ILE A 112 -7.79 5.29 14.47
N ILE A 113 -7.99 4.07 14.94
CA ILE A 113 -8.26 3.75 16.34
C ILE A 113 -7.01 3.09 16.93
N TYR A 114 -6.47 3.69 17.98
CA TYR A 114 -5.29 3.19 18.69
C TYR A 114 -5.66 2.32 19.89
N SER A 115 -4.76 1.40 20.27
CA SER A 115 -4.83 0.63 21.52
C SER A 115 -4.28 1.39 22.71
#